data_AF-A0A2T2QWW3-F1
#
_entry.id   AF-A0A2T2QWW3-F1
#
_cell.length_a   1.000
_cell.length_b   1.000
_cell.length_c   1.000
_cell.angle_alpha   90.00
_cell.angle_beta   90.00
_cell.angle_gamma   90.00
#
_symmetry.space_group_name_H-M   'P 1'
#
loop_
_entity.id
_entity.type
_entity.pdbx_description
1 polymer ?
#
loop_
_entity_poly.entity_id
_entity_poly.type
_entity_poly.pdbx_seq_one_letter_code
_entity_poly.pdbx_strand_id
1 'polypeptide(L)'
;RGASDMKSGVTASLFAAGLTVLVLRALGQPVAPGRIIIALLVVAGGLVGAMVLLYGAVSNTIISIGRNPLSNKSIYAGLFRMVIIALIIILLSQGLGYAIITV
;
A
#
# COMPACT_ATOMS: atom_id res chain seq x y z
N ARG A 1 -5.97 20.16 -4.94
CA ARG A 1 -4.49 20.13 -4.80
C ARG A 1 -3.97 19.05 -3.84
N GLY A 2 -4.79 18.33 -3.05
CA GLY A 2 -4.29 17.37 -2.05
C GLY A 2 -4.11 15.89 -2.47
N ALA A 3 -4.64 15.46 -3.62
CA ALA A 3 -4.58 14.04 -4.03
C ALA A 3 -3.36 13.66 -4.88
N SER A 4 -2.70 14.64 -5.51
CA SER A 4 -1.46 14.44 -6.27
C SER A 4 -0.23 14.33 -5.37
N ASP A 5 -0.21 15.07 -4.26
CA ASP A 5 0.92 15.11 -3.33
C ASP A 5 0.99 13.85 -2.46
N MET A 6 -0.15 13.18 -2.23
CA MET A 6 -0.19 11.90 -1.52
C MET A 6 0.31 10.74 -2.39
N LYS A 7 0.10 10.82 -3.72
CA LYS A 7 0.66 9.84 -4.67
C LYS A 7 2.18 9.98 -4.79
N SER A 8 2.70 11.22 -4.82
CA SER A 8 4.14 11.47 -4.85
C SER A 8 4.80 11.07 -3.53
N GLY A 9 4.19 11.34 -2.38
CA GLY A 9 4.70 10.93 -1.06
C GLY A 9 4.78 9.41 -0.89
N VAL A 10 3.76 8.66 -1.33
CA VAL A 10 3.78 7.18 -1.26
C VAL A 10 4.79 6.59 -2.23
N THR A 11 4.83 7.05 -3.48
CA THR A 11 5.80 6.56 -4.48
C THR A 11 7.23 6.92 -4.09
N ALA A 12 7.44 8.12 -3.53
CA ALA A 12 8.73 8.55 -2.98
C ALA A 12 9.14 7.72 -1.76
N SER A 13 8.21 7.37 -0.87
CA SER A 13 8.51 6.51 0.28
C SER A 13 8.86 5.07 -0.13
N LEU A 14 8.21 4.55 -1.18
CA LEU A 14 8.51 3.23 -1.76
C LEU A 14 9.88 3.22 -2.45
N PHE A 15 10.20 4.27 -3.21
CA PHE A 15 11.50 4.43 -3.85
C PHE A 15 12.62 4.63 -2.82
N ALA A 16 12.39 5.46 -1.80
CA ALA A 16 13.34 5.70 -0.71
C ALA A 16 13.61 4.43 0.11
N ALA A 17 12.58 3.62 0.39
CA ALA A 17 12.76 2.34 1.09
C ALA A 17 13.60 1.35 0.26
N GLY A 18 13.30 1.22 -1.04
CA GLY A 18 14.09 0.38 -1.95
C GLY A 18 15.55 0.84 -2.07
N LEU A 19 15.76 2.15 -2.16
CA LEU A 19 17.10 2.75 -2.18
C LEU A 19 17.85 2.53 -0.85
N THR A 20 17.16 2.67 0.29
CA THR A 20 17.76 2.48 1.62
C THR A 20 18.26 1.04 1.80
N VAL A 21 17.50 0.04 1.35
CA VAL A 21 17.93 -1.37 1.41
C VAL A 21 19.14 -1.63 0.51
N LEU A 22 19.21 -1.01 -0.67
CA LEU A 22 20.36 -1.10 -1.56
C LEU A 22 21.61 -0.44 -0.95
N VAL A 23 21.43 0.73 -0.34
CA VAL A 23 22.50 1.48 0.36
C VAL A 23 23.02 0.69 1.57
N LEU A 24 22.14 0.11 2.39
CA LEU A 24 22.54 -0.74 3.52
C LEU A 24 23.31 -1.98 3.07
N ARG A 25 22.93 -2.58 1.93
CA ARG A 25 23.68 -3.69 1.31
C ARG A 25 25.06 -3.26 0.81
N ALA A 26 25.18 -2.05 0.28
CA ALA A 26 26.46 -1.48 -0.16
C ALA A 26 27.36 -1.08 1.02
N LEU A 27 26.78 -0.75 2.19
CA LEU A 27 27.50 -0.28 3.38
C LEU A 27 27.96 -1.38 4.35
N GLY A 28 27.68 -2.66 4.07
CA GLY A 28 28.21 -3.78 4.85
C GLY A 28 27.70 -3.88 6.30
N GLN A 29 26.56 -3.24 6.63
CA GLN A 29 25.97 -3.40 7.96
C GLN A 29 25.43 -4.83 8.15
N PRO A 30 25.64 -5.46 9.32
CA PRO A 30 25.27 -6.85 9.59
C PRO A 30 23.77 -6.96 9.89
N VAL A 31 22.94 -6.73 8.89
CA VAL A 31 21.52 -7.12 8.94
C VAL A 31 21.42 -8.54 8.39
N ALA A 32 20.93 -9.47 9.22
CA ALA A 32 20.75 -10.86 8.81
C ALA A 32 19.94 -10.92 7.50
N PRO A 33 20.50 -11.47 6.39
CA PRO A 33 19.87 -11.41 5.07
C PRO A 33 18.42 -11.94 5.04
N GLY A 34 18.12 -12.92 5.91
CA GLY A 34 16.78 -13.49 6.07
C GLY A 34 15.73 -12.48 6.54
N ARG A 35 16.09 -11.54 7.44
CA ARG A 35 15.15 -10.53 7.96
C ARG A 35 14.74 -9.54 6.87
N ILE A 36 15.69 -9.14 6.02
CA ILE A 36 15.42 -8.25 4.88
C ILE A 36 14.48 -8.91 3.88
N ILE A 37 14.69 -10.19 3.56
CA ILE A 37 13.83 -10.92 2.62
C ILE A 37 12.41 -11.04 3.16
N ILE A 38 12.25 -11.37 4.45
CA ILE A 38 10.92 -11.48 5.09
C ILE A 38 10.22 -10.12 5.12
N ALA A 39 10.93 -9.05 5.50
CA ALA A 39 10.37 -7.69 5.48
C ALA A 39 9.94 -7.28 4.06
N LEU A 40 10.74 -7.60 3.04
CA LEU A 40 10.40 -7.33 1.64
C LEU A 40 9.12 -8.07 1.21
N LEU A 41 8.99 -9.35 1.59
CA LEU A 41 7.81 -10.15 1.28
C LEU A 41 6.55 -9.62 1.95
N VAL A 42 6.64 -9.18 3.21
CA VAL A 42 5.52 -8.59 3.94
C VAL A 42 5.08 -7.29 3.29
N VAL A 43 6.03 -6.41 2.97
CA VAL A 43 5.76 -5.13 2.31
C VAL A 43 5.14 -5.34 0.92
N ALA A 44 5.72 -6.24 0.13
CA ALA A 44 5.21 -6.59 -1.20
C ALA A 44 3.81 -7.22 -1.11
N GLY A 45 3.58 -8.12 -0.17
CA GLY A 45 2.28 -8.76 0.05
C GLY A 45 1.19 -7.75 0.43
N GLY A 46 1.49 -6.79 1.31
CA GLY A 46 0.56 -5.73 1.66
C GLY A 46 0.24 -4.81 0.48
N LEU A 47 1.23 -4.52 -0.36
CA LEU A 47 1.04 -3.68 -1.56
C LEU A 47 0.15 -4.38 -2.60
N VAL A 48 0.42 -5.67 -2.88
CA VAL A 48 -0.39 -6.48 -3.79
C VAL A 48 -1.82 -6.63 -3.26
N GLY A 49 -1.97 -6.90 -1.95
CA GLY A 49 -3.28 -6.99 -1.30
C GLY A 49 -4.08 -5.70 -1.45
N ALA A 50 -3.47 -4.55 -1.22
CA ALA A 50 -4.10 -3.25 -1.40
C ALA A 50 -4.49 -2.98 -2.86
N MET A 51 -3.65 -3.38 -3.83
CA MET A 51 -3.96 -3.25 -5.27
C MET A 51 -5.18 -4.09 -5.67
N VAL A 52 -5.23 -5.36 -5.26
CA VAL A 52 -6.36 -6.25 -5.59
C VAL A 52 -7.65 -5.72 -4.97
N LEU A 53 -7.57 -5.26 -3.71
CA LEU A 53 -8.73 -4.72 -2.99
C LEU A 53 -9.25 -3.43 -3.65
N LEU A 54 -8.37 -2.52 -4.04
CA LEU A 54 -8.75 -1.29 -4.74
C LEU A 54 -9.30 -1.57 -6.15
N TYR A 55 -8.68 -2.49 -6.89
CA TYR A 55 -9.16 -2.87 -8.21
C TYR A 55 -10.57 -3.50 -8.15
N GLY A 56 -10.79 -4.38 -7.18
CA GLY A 56 -12.11 -4.95 -6.90
C GLY A 56 -13.13 -3.87 -6.51
N ALA A 57 -12.75 -2.95 -5.61
CA ALA A 57 -13.63 -1.88 -5.18
C ALA A 57 -14.04 -0.94 -6.33
N VAL A 58 -13.10 -0.57 -7.20
CA VAL A 58 -13.35 0.32 -8.35
C VAL A 58 -14.22 -0.38 -9.40
N SER A 59 -13.87 -1.61 -9.79
CA SER A 59 -14.64 -2.34 -10.80
C SER A 59 -16.09 -2.58 -10.34
N ASN A 60 -16.28 -2.95 -9.08
CA ASN A 60 -17.61 -3.16 -8.51
C ASN A 60 -18.40 -1.86 -8.39
N THR A 61 -17.73 -0.72 -8.13
CA THR A 61 -18.33 0.62 -8.12
C THR A 61 -18.85 1.01 -9.51
N ILE A 62 -18.05 0.80 -10.57
CA ILE A 62 -18.44 1.11 -11.95
C ILE A 62 -19.69 0.31 -12.35
N ILE A 63 -19.72 -0.99 -12.05
CA ILE A 63 -20.87 -1.87 -12.34
C ILE A 63 -22.11 -1.40 -11.58
N SER A 64 -21.97 -1.06 -10.30
CA SER A 64 -23.10 -0.68 -9.45
C SER A 64 -23.72 0.66 -9.87
N ILE A 65 -22.90 1.63 -10.28
CA ILE A 65 -23.37 2.92 -10.82
C ILE A 65 -24.14 2.71 -12.12
N GLY A 66 -23.65 1.83 -13.00
CA GLY A 66 -24.32 1.50 -14.26
C GLY A 66 -25.68 0.82 -14.07
N ARG A 67 -25.89 0.11 -12.95
CA ARG A 67 -27.15 -0.60 -12.66
C ARG A 67 -28.14 0.18 -11.80
N ASN A 68 -27.69 1.17 -11.03
CA ASN A 68 -28.58 1.98 -10.21
C ASN A 68 -28.04 3.41 -10.02
N PRO A 69 -28.38 4.34 -10.92
CA PRO A 69 -27.87 5.72 -10.86
C PRO A 69 -28.40 6.50 -9.64
N LEU A 70 -29.43 6.02 -8.94
CA LEU A 70 -30.00 6.67 -7.76
C LEU A 70 -29.24 6.33 -6.45
N SER A 71 -28.39 5.29 -6.48
CA SER A 71 -27.60 4.83 -5.31
C SER A 71 -26.13 5.27 -5.36
N ASN A 72 -25.78 6.09 -6.35
CA ASN A 72 -24.49 6.76 -6.50
C ASN A 72 -23.88 7.27 -5.17
N LYS A 73 -24.65 7.96 -4.31
CA LYS A 73 -24.14 8.45 -3.02
C LYS A 73 -23.69 7.33 -2.07
N SER A 74 -24.41 6.23 -2.02
CA SER A 74 -24.08 5.05 -1.21
C SER A 74 -22.85 4.32 -1.76
N ILE A 75 -22.77 4.18 -3.08
CA ILE A 75 -21.65 3.51 -3.76
C ILE A 75 -20.34 4.28 -3.53
N TYR A 76 -20.34 5.61 -3.68
CA TYR A 76 -19.15 6.42 -3.39
C TYR A 76 -18.72 6.35 -1.92
N ALA A 77 -19.67 6.27 -0.98
CA ALA A 77 -19.35 6.06 0.43
C ALA A 77 -18.69 4.69 0.68
N GLY A 78 -19.16 3.64 0.00
CA GLY A 78 -18.53 2.31 0.01
C GLY A 78 -17.12 2.32 -0.57
N LEU A 79 -16.93 2.98 -1.71
CA LEU A 79 -15.62 3.13 -2.34
C LEU A 79 -14.65 3.89 -1.42
N PHE A 80 -15.11 4.94 -0.75
CA PHE A 80 -14.29 5.70 0.20
C PHE A 80 -13.86 4.87 1.40
N ARG A 81 -14.75 4.02 1.94
CA ARG A 81 -14.40 3.07 3.00
C ARG A 81 -13.33 2.08 2.54
N MET A 82 -13.43 1.56 1.32
CA MET A 82 -12.41 0.66 0.77
C MET A 82 -11.05 1.34 0.60
N VAL A 83 -11.03 2.60 0.16
CA VAL A 83 -9.79 3.39 0.08
C VAL A 83 -9.16 3.54 1.47
N ILE A 84 -9.95 3.81 2.51
CA ILE A 84 -9.46 3.89 3.88
C ILE A 84 -8.85 2.55 4.33
N ILE A 85 -9.50 1.40 4.08
CA ILE A 85 -8.93 0.13 4.53
C ILE A 85 -7.67 -0.21 3.74
N ALA A 86 -7.61 0.14 2.44
CA ALA A 86 -6.39 -0.05 1.64
C ALA A 86 -5.22 0.78 2.19
N LEU A 87 -5.47 2.01 2.64
CA LEU A 87 -4.45 2.83 3.32
C LEU A 87 -4.00 2.21 4.63
N ILE A 88 -4.92 1.69 5.44
CA ILE A 88 -4.60 1.00 6.69
C ILE A 88 -3.72 -0.23 6.41
N ILE A 89 -4.05 -1.04 5.40
CA ILE A 89 -3.26 -2.22 5.02
C ILE A 89 -1.84 -1.82 4.62
N ILE A 90 -1.68 -0.75 3.83
CA ILE A 90 -0.36 -0.26 3.43
C ILE A 90 0.43 0.22 4.65
N LEU A 91 -0.19 0.99 5.54
CA LEU A 91 0.49 1.50 6.76
C LEU A 91 0.90 0.36 7.69
N LEU A 92 0.03 -0.63 7.89
CA LEU A 92 0.32 -1.81 8.72
C LEU A 92 1.43 -2.66 8.11
N SER A 93 1.37 -2.91 6.80
CA SER A 93 2.38 -3.63 6.03
C SER A 93 3.77 -2.97 6.18
N GLN A 94 3.82 -1.64 6.02
CA GLN A 94 5.06 -0.88 6.15
C GLN A 94 5.57 -0.86 7.61
N GLY A 95 4.67 -0.69 8.59
CA GLY A 95 4.99 -0.73 10.01
C GLY A 95 5.56 -2.10 10.43
N LEU A 96 4.95 -3.20 9.95
CA LEU A 96 5.43 -4.56 10.16
C LEU A 96 6.81 -4.77 9.50
N GLY A 97 6.99 -4.33 8.25
CA GLY A 97 8.27 -4.40 7.56
C GLY A 97 9.39 -3.69 8.32
N TYR A 98 9.12 -2.48 8.83
CA TYR A 98 10.07 -1.73 9.65
C TYR A 98 10.37 -2.42 10.99
N ALA A 99 9.34 -2.96 11.66
CA ALA A 99 9.52 -3.69 12.91
C ALA A 99 10.39 -4.94 12.71
N ILE A 100 10.23 -5.68 11.61
CA ILE A 100 11.04 -6.87 11.29
C ILE A 100 12.52 -6.53 11.04
N ILE A 101 12.81 -5.35 10.49
CA ILE A 101 14.19 -4.90 10.27
C ILE A 101 14.82 -4.41 11.58
N THR A 102 14.02 -3.84 12.46
CA THR A 102 14.49 -3.23 13.73
C THR A 102 14.68 -4.27 14.84
N VAL A 103 13.80 -5.27 14.93
CA VAL A 103 13.90 -6.42 15.86
C VAL A 103 14.98 -7.38 15.38
#